data_AF-A0A1Y2WQU2-F1
#
_entry.id   AF-A0A1Y2WQU2-F1
#
_cell.length_a   1.000
_cell.length_b   1.000
_cell.length_c   1.000
_cell.angle_alpha   90.00
_cell.angle_beta   90.00
_cell.angle_gamma   90.00
#
_symmetry.space_group_name_H-M   'P 1'
#
loop_
_entity.id
_entity.type
_entity.pdbx_description
1 polymer ?
#
loop_
_entity_poly.entity_id
_entity_poly.type
_entity_poly.pdbx_seq_one_letter_code
_entity_poly.pdbx_strand_id
1 'polypeptide(L)'
;FHLFDMNKDEHLDFSEFRYALQALGFSNISRPDLIASFKSAARPLDLRLSREGFQTVAARYVAARDPREELLKTFALFDRGGKGVITVDDLRSVVKELGEDVPDNELHSMIEQFDVEGKGGVSREEFLGIFLDR
;
A
#
# COMPACT_ATOMS: atom_id res chain seq x y z
N PHE A 1 -14.33 -6.61 -0.93
CA PHE A 1 -15.10 -7.84 -0.67
C PHE A 1 -15.86 -8.27 -1.92
N HIS A 2 -16.92 -7.57 -2.36
CA HIS A 2 -17.65 -7.94 -3.60
C HIS A 2 -16.78 -7.99 -4.86
N LEU A 3 -15.72 -7.17 -4.94
CA LEU A 3 -14.74 -7.24 -6.03
C LEU A 3 -13.99 -8.58 -6.10
N PHE A 4 -13.96 -9.34 -5.00
CA PHE A 4 -13.21 -10.60 -4.88
C PHE A 4 -14.10 -11.83 -4.81
N ASP A 5 -15.39 -11.64 -4.52
CA ASP A 5 -16.43 -12.68 -4.59
C ASP A 5 -16.82 -12.87 -6.07
N MET A 6 -16.13 -13.79 -6.74
CA MET A 6 -16.22 -13.99 -8.19
C MET A 6 -17.48 -14.74 -8.58
N ASN A 7 -17.88 -15.70 -7.74
CA ASN A 7 -19.08 -16.49 -7.94
C ASN A 7 -20.35 -15.78 -7.43
N LYS A 8 -20.19 -14.64 -6.73
CA LYS A 8 -21.27 -13.81 -6.17
C LYS A 8 -22.12 -14.54 -5.14
N ASP A 9 -21.50 -15.42 -4.36
CA ASP A 9 -22.19 -16.20 -3.33
C ASP A 9 -22.20 -15.53 -1.94
N GLU A 10 -21.78 -14.26 -1.88
CA GLU A 10 -21.66 -13.42 -0.70
C GLU A 10 -20.62 -13.89 0.32
N HIS A 11 -19.80 -14.87 -0.05
CA HIS A 11 -18.71 -15.40 0.74
C HIS A 11 -17.43 -15.43 -0.07
N LEU A 12 -16.30 -15.64 0.60
CA LEU A 12 -15.04 -15.93 -0.07
C LEU A 12 -14.60 -17.34 0.29
N ASP A 13 -14.32 -18.14 -0.73
CA ASP A 13 -13.55 -19.36 -0.56
C ASP A 13 -12.05 -19.05 -0.36
N PHE A 14 -11.23 -20.10 -0.17
CA PHE A 14 -9.80 -19.92 0.05
C PHE A 14 -9.07 -19.28 -1.15
N SER A 15 -9.52 -19.56 -2.38
CA SER A 15 -8.93 -19.02 -3.60
C SER A 15 -9.24 -17.54 -3.72
N GLU A 16 -10.51 -17.16 -3.56
CA GLU A 16 -10.97 -15.77 -3.58
C GLU A 16 -10.33 -14.95 -2.45
N PHE A 17 -10.23 -15.52 -1.26
CA PHE A 17 -9.50 -14.92 -0.14
C PHE A 17 -8.02 -14.68 -0.46
N ARG A 18 -7.34 -15.68 -1.03
CA ARG A 18 -5.93 -15.54 -1.42
C ARG A 18 -5.77 -14.43 -2.47
N TYR A 19 -6.62 -14.40 -3.49
CA TYR A 19 -6.59 -13.35 -4.50
C TYR A 19 -6.86 -11.96 -3.88
N ALA A 20 -7.82 -11.87 -2.96
CA ALA A 20 -8.12 -10.64 -2.24
C ALA A 20 -6.90 -10.11 -1.47
N LEU A 21 -6.21 -10.96 -0.72
CA LEU A 21 -5.01 -10.56 0.01
C LEU A 21 -3.87 -10.16 -0.94
N GLN A 22 -3.67 -10.88 -2.04
CA GLN A 22 -2.66 -10.50 -3.04
C GLN A 22 -2.97 -9.13 -3.67
N ALA A 23 -4.23 -8.87 -4.03
CA ALA A 23 -4.67 -7.60 -4.60
C ALA A 23 -4.53 -6.42 -3.61
N LEU A 24 -4.60 -6.69 -2.30
CA LEU A 24 -4.35 -5.71 -1.24
C LEU A 24 -2.85 -5.51 -0.93
N GLY A 25 -1.97 -6.12 -1.73
CA GLY A 25 -0.52 -6.00 -1.58
C GLY A 25 0.11 -7.00 -0.60
N PHE A 26 -0.64 -8.00 -0.14
CA PHE A 26 -0.14 -9.05 0.74
C PHE A 26 0.31 -10.29 -0.05
N SER A 27 1.27 -10.10 -0.97
CA SER A 27 1.78 -11.15 -1.85
C SER A 27 2.78 -12.11 -1.18
N ASN A 28 3.43 -11.68 -0.09
CA ASN A 28 4.57 -12.38 0.51
C ASN A 28 4.22 -13.22 1.75
N ILE A 29 2.94 -13.54 1.95
CA ILE A 29 2.50 -14.39 3.06
C ILE A 29 2.73 -15.86 2.71
N SER A 30 3.31 -16.63 3.64
CA SER A 30 3.50 -18.06 3.47
C SER A 30 2.15 -18.80 3.32
N ARG A 31 2.13 -19.89 2.55
CA ARG A 31 0.91 -20.70 2.38
C ARG A 31 0.34 -21.21 3.72
N PRO A 32 1.16 -21.72 4.68
CA PRO A 32 0.68 -22.10 6.00
C PRO A 32 -0.04 -20.96 6.74
N ASP A 33 0.53 -19.75 6.72
CA ASP A 33 -0.05 -18.60 7.44
C ASP A 33 -1.34 -18.10 6.79
N LEU A 34 -1.44 -18.15 5.45
CA LEU A 34 -2.67 -17.86 4.72
C LEU A 34 -3.78 -18.84 5.11
N ILE A 35 -3.46 -20.14 5.15
CA ILE A 35 -4.43 -21.18 5.52
C ILE A 35 -4.86 -21.01 6.98
N ALA A 36 -3.92 -20.75 7.90
CA ALA A 36 -4.22 -20.54 9.31
C ALA A 36 -5.13 -19.32 9.51
N SER A 37 -4.81 -18.21 8.86
CA SER A 37 -5.60 -16.99 8.96
C SER A 37 -6.99 -17.15 8.35
N PHE A 38 -7.10 -17.81 7.19
CA PHE A 38 -8.39 -18.16 6.60
C PHE A 38 -9.24 -19.01 7.54
N LYS A 39 -8.69 -20.12 8.04
CA LYS A 39 -9.41 -21.05 8.94
C LYS A 39 -9.80 -20.41 10.27
N SER A 40 -9.06 -19.42 10.74
CA SER A 40 -9.35 -18.73 12.00
C SER A 40 -10.64 -17.90 11.98
N ALA A 41 -11.09 -17.49 10.79
CA ALA A 41 -12.28 -16.65 10.61
C ALA A 41 -13.34 -17.30 9.70
N ALA A 42 -13.01 -18.39 9.00
CA ALA A 42 -13.94 -19.10 8.15
C ALA A 42 -14.96 -19.90 8.97
N ARG A 43 -16.17 -20.04 8.44
CA ARG A 43 -17.19 -20.92 9.03
C ARG A 43 -16.71 -22.37 8.98
N PRO A 44 -16.79 -23.13 10.09
CA PRO A 44 -16.34 -24.53 10.12
C PRO A 44 -17.10 -25.45 9.16
N LEU A 45 -18.36 -25.13 8.86
CA LEU A 45 -19.26 -26.02 8.11
C LEU A 45 -18.90 -26.11 6.63
N ASP A 46 -18.57 -24.98 6.01
CA ASP A 46 -18.39 -24.85 4.56
C ASP A 46 -17.05 -24.24 4.16
N LEU A 47 -16.19 -23.89 5.13
CA LEU A 47 -14.90 -23.25 4.91
C LEU A 47 -15.04 -21.99 4.05
N ARG A 48 -16.01 -21.14 4.39
CA ARG A 48 -16.26 -19.87 3.70
C ARG A 48 -16.11 -18.68 4.66
N LEU A 49 -15.53 -17.61 4.16
CA LEU A 49 -15.42 -16.34 4.88
C LEU A 49 -16.60 -15.44 4.57
N SER A 50 -17.28 -14.96 5.61
CA SER A 50 -18.19 -13.82 5.47
C SER A 50 -17.40 -12.52 5.28
N ARG A 51 -18.10 -11.44 4.93
CA ARG A 51 -17.54 -10.09 4.91
C ARG A 51 -16.83 -9.72 6.21
N GLU A 52 -17.45 -10.02 7.35
CA GLU A 52 -16.90 -9.74 8.67
C GLU A 52 -15.62 -10.55 8.91
N GLY A 53 -15.64 -11.86 8.65
CA GLY A 53 -14.46 -12.71 8.79
C GLY A 53 -13.29 -12.26 7.92
N PHE A 54 -13.57 -11.85 6.67
CA PHE A 54 -12.57 -11.24 5.80
C PHE A 54 -12.00 -9.95 6.38
N GLN A 55 -12.86 -9.04 6.87
CA GLN A 55 -12.43 -7.77 7.46
C GLN A 55 -11.55 -7.99 8.70
N THR A 56 -11.89 -8.94 9.56
CA THR A 56 -11.08 -9.30 10.73
C THR A 56 -9.67 -9.74 10.31
N VAL A 57 -9.56 -10.63 9.33
CA VAL A 57 -8.27 -11.13 8.86
C VAL A 57 -7.47 -10.04 8.16
N ALA A 58 -8.11 -9.29 7.25
CA ALA A 58 -7.47 -8.21 6.51
C ALA A 58 -6.97 -7.09 7.44
N ALA A 59 -7.76 -6.69 8.43
CA ALA A 59 -7.37 -5.69 9.42
C ALA A 59 -6.13 -6.13 10.22
N ARG A 60 -6.04 -7.43 10.55
CA ARG A 60 -4.88 -7.98 11.27
C ARG A 60 -3.60 -7.94 10.42
N TYR A 61 -3.71 -8.23 9.12
CA TYR A 61 -2.59 -8.08 8.19
C TYR A 61 -2.19 -6.62 7.99
N VAL A 62 -3.16 -5.71 7.85
CA VAL A 62 -2.90 -4.26 7.75
C VAL A 62 -2.20 -3.75 9.01
N ALA A 63 -2.68 -4.12 10.20
CA ALA A 63 -2.08 -3.71 11.48
C ALA A 63 -0.67 -4.30 11.71
N ALA A 64 -0.35 -5.43 11.08
CA ALA A 64 0.97 -6.04 11.12
C ALA A 64 1.95 -5.49 10.08
N ARG A 65 1.50 -4.63 9.15
CA ARG A 65 2.42 -3.95 8.21
C ARG A 65 3.26 -2.97 9.00
N ASP A 66 4.56 -2.94 8.70
CA ASP A 66 5.41 -1.85 9.14
C ASP A 66 5.07 -0.59 8.32
N PRO A 67 4.54 0.48 8.94
CA PRO A 67 4.27 1.74 8.24
C PRO A 67 5.51 2.27 7.52
N ARG A 68 6.70 2.03 8.09
CA ARG A 68 7.98 2.40 7.46
C ARG A 68 8.15 1.67 6.14
N GLU A 69 7.96 0.36 6.08
CA GLU A 69 8.09 -0.40 4.82
C GLU A 69 7.13 0.10 3.74
N GLU A 70 5.90 0.49 4.11
CA GLU A 70 4.93 1.04 3.16
C GLU A 70 5.34 2.41 2.61
N LEU A 71 5.84 3.28 3.47
CA LEU A 71 6.37 4.57 3.05
C LEU A 71 7.60 4.40 2.16
N LEU A 72 8.42 3.38 2.39
CA LEU A 72 9.58 3.07 1.55
C LEU A 72 9.21 2.55 0.17
N LYS A 73 8.18 1.70 0.09
CA LYS A 73 7.61 1.27 -1.19
C LYS A 73 7.03 2.48 -1.94
N THR A 74 6.35 3.36 -1.20
CA THR A 74 5.78 4.59 -1.76
C THR A 74 6.89 5.50 -2.28
N PHE A 75 7.95 5.74 -1.50
CA PHE A 75 9.11 6.50 -1.92
C PHE A 75 9.69 5.99 -3.25
N ALA A 76 9.84 4.67 -3.39
CA ALA A 76 10.35 4.05 -4.61
C ALA A 76 9.42 4.23 -5.83
N LEU A 77 8.10 4.45 -5.63
CA LEU A 77 7.17 4.80 -6.72
C LEU A 77 7.32 6.27 -7.15
N PHE A 78 7.68 7.15 -6.22
CA PHE A 78 7.94 8.55 -6.52
C PHE A 78 9.31 8.73 -7.16
N ASP A 79 10.39 8.18 -6.60
CA ASP A 79 11.75 8.30 -7.13
C ASP A 79 11.95 7.50 -8.43
N ARG A 80 11.61 8.12 -9.56
CA ARG A 80 11.73 7.49 -10.89
C ARG A 80 13.21 7.36 -11.24
N GLY A 81 13.65 6.11 -11.40
CA GLY A 81 15.05 5.79 -11.71
C GLY A 81 15.94 5.50 -10.51
N GLY A 82 15.39 5.49 -9.28
CA GLY A 82 16.11 5.02 -8.09
C GLY A 82 17.31 5.89 -7.73
N LYS A 83 17.15 7.22 -7.81
CA LYS A 83 18.19 8.21 -7.50
C LYS A 83 18.50 8.31 -6.01
N GLY A 84 17.62 7.78 -5.15
CA GLY A 84 17.66 7.91 -3.70
C GLY A 84 17.08 9.23 -3.19
N VAL A 85 16.58 10.08 -4.09
CA VAL A 85 15.95 11.37 -3.80
C VAL A 85 14.75 11.57 -4.74
N ILE A 86 13.66 12.13 -4.21
CA ILE A 86 12.50 12.57 -5.01
C ILE A 86 12.76 14.00 -5.47
N THR A 87 12.81 14.20 -6.78
CA THR A 87 13.04 15.48 -7.42
C THR A 87 11.72 16.12 -7.89
N VAL A 88 11.77 17.38 -8.33
CA VAL A 88 10.61 18.06 -8.93
C VAL A 88 10.12 17.31 -10.18
N ASP A 89 11.02 16.78 -10.99
CA ASP A 89 10.67 16.04 -12.20
C ASP A 89 9.97 14.70 -11.89
N ASP A 90 10.33 14.07 -10.78
CA ASP A 90 9.65 12.87 -10.28
C ASP A 90 8.21 13.19 -9.87
N LEU A 91 8.00 14.24 -9.07
CA LEU A 91 6.67 14.70 -8.67
C LEU A 91 5.84 15.06 -9.91
N ARG A 92 6.42 15.83 -10.84
CA ARG A 92 5.78 16.23 -12.11
C ARG A 92 5.30 15.02 -12.90
N SER A 93 6.10 13.96 -12.94
CA SER A 93 5.74 12.72 -13.65
C SER A 93 4.55 12.03 -12.97
N VAL A 94 4.57 11.94 -11.64
CA VAL A 94 3.49 11.30 -10.86
C VAL A 94 2.17 12.07 -10.97
N VAL A 95 2.17 13.41 -10.81
CA VAL A 95 0.92 14.20 -10.91
C VAL A 95 0.31 14.11 -12.30
N LYS A 96 1.14 14.07 -13.36
CA LYS A 96 0.68 13.84 -14.73
C LYS A 96 0.06 12.45 -14.92
N GLU A 97 0.64 11.41 -14.33
CA GLU A 97 0.06 10.05 -14.35
C GLU A 97 -1.29 9.99 -13.63
N LEU A 98 -1.48 10.80 -12.59
CA LEU A 98 -2.75 10.94 -11.87
C LEU A 98 -3.77 11.82 -12.63
N GLY A 99 -3.37 12.46 -13.73
CA GLY A 99 -4.22 13.36 -14.50
C GLY A 99 -4.47 14.70 -13.82
N GLU A 100 -3.63 15.06 -12.84
CA GLU A 100 -3.67 16.35 -12.16
C GLU A 100 -2.75 17.36 -12.85
N ASP A 101 -3.20 18.62 -12.92
CA ASP A 101 -2.43 19.74 -13.44
C ASP A 101 -1.97 20.62 -12.28
N VAL A 102 -0.78 20.32 -11.77
CA VAL A 102 -0.14 21.05 -10.68
C VAL A 102 0.92 21.96 -11.28
N PRO A 103 0.88 23.28 -10.99
CA PRO A 103 1.81 24.22 -11.60
C PRO A 103 3.23 24.02 -11.04
N ASP A 104 4.24 24.24 -11.88
CA ASP A 104 5.64 23.97 -11.55
C ASP A 104 6.10 24.67 -10.26
N ASN A 105 5.66 25.92 -10.02
CA ASN A 105 6.02 26.64 -8.81
C ASN A 105 5.51 25.96 -7.52
N GLU A 106 4.38 25.27 -7.58
CA GLU A 106 3.85 24.51 -6.45
C GLU A 106 4.67 23.24 -6.24
N LEU A 107 5.04 22.52 -7.31
CA LEU A 107 5.95 21.37 -7.22
C LEU A 107 7.32 21.73 -6.64
N HIS A 108 7.88 22.86 -7.06
CA HIS A 108 9.11 23.41 -6.49
C HIS A 108 8.94 23.73 -5.00
N SER A 109 7.84 24.41 -4.64
CA SER A 109 7.54 24.74 -3.24
C SER A 109 7.42 23.48 -2.37
N MET A 110 6.84 22.40 -2.90
CA MET A 110 6.72 21.12 -2.20
C MET A 110 8.10 20.52 -1.90
N ILE A 111 9.04 20.55 -2.86
CA ILE A 111 10.40 20.04 -2.62
C ILE A 111 11.15 20.92 -1.62
N GLU A 112 11.13 22.24 -1.82
CA GLU A 112 11.83 23.20 -0.96
C GLU A 112 11.39 23.13 0.50
N GLN A 113 10.12 22.81 0.77
CA GLN A 113 9.60 22.67 2.12
C GLN A 113 10.24 21.52 2.92
N PHE A 114 10.70 20.47 2.23
CA PHE A 114 11.15 19.23 2.88
C PHE A 114 12.60 18.85 2.58
N ASP A 115 13.24 19.45 1.59
CA ASP A 115 14.67 19.33 1.32
C ASP A 115 15.51 20.18 2.29
N VAL A 116 15.57 19.74 3.55
CA VAL A 116 16.26 20.45 4.64
C VAL A 116 17.76 20.53 4.38
N GLU A 117 18.32 19.53 3.70
CA GLU A 117 19.75 19.47 3.40
C GLU A 117 20.15 20.23 2.12
N GLY A 118 19.19 20.74 1.35
CA GLY A 118 19.43 21.57 0.15
C GLY A 118 20.11 20.84 -1.00
N LYS A 119 19.80 19.55 -1.19
CA LYS A 119 20.40 18.70 -2.24
C LYS A 119 19.63 18.70 -3.55
N GLY A 120 18.55 19.48 -3.63
CA GLY A 120 17.66 19.59 -4.79
C GLY A 120 16.55 18.53 -4.83
N GLY A 121 16.24 17.89 -3.70
CA GLY A 121 15.26 16.81 -3.64
C GLY A 121 15.09 16.22 -2.23
N VAL A 122 13.97 15.53 -2.03
CA VAL A 122 13.62 14.93 -0.73
C VAL A 122 14.24 13.54 -0.62
N SER A 123 15.11 13.32 0.37
CA SER A 123 15.69 12.00 0.64
C SER A 123 14.68 11.04 1.24
N ARG A 124 15.05 9.76 1.30
CA ARG A 124 14.28 8.72 1.98
C ARG A 124 14.02 9.08 3.44
N GLU A 125 15.04 9.58 4.14
CA GLU A 125 14.97 9.94 5.56
C GLU A 125 14.04 11.13 5.79
N GLU A 126 14.15 12.18 4.96
CA GLU A 126 13.24 13.33 5.01
C GLU A 126 11.80 12.92 4.70
N PHE A 127 11.60 12.11 3.65
CA PHE A 127 10.29 11.58 3.30
C PHE A 127 9.68 10.81 4.48
N LEU A 128 10.44 9.93 5.13
CA LEU A 128 9.95 9.22 6.32
C LEU A 128 9.60 10.18 7.46
N GLY A 129 10.41 11.22 7.69
CA GLY A 129 10.12 12.26 8.69
C GLY A 129 8.79 12.95 8.45
N ILE A 130 8.45 13.27 7.20
CA ILE A 130 7.15 13.90 6.84
C ILE A 130 5.96 13.07 7.31
N PHE A 131 6.05 11.74 7.15
CA PHE A 131 4.93 10.83 7.38
C PHE A 131 4.94 10.15 8.75
N LEU A 132 6.08 10.06 9.43
CA LEU A 132 6.23 9.36 10.72
C LEU A 132 6.38 10.29 11.94
N ASP A 133 6.86 11.53 11.79
CA ASP A 133 7.02 12.47 12.92
C ASP A 133 5.72 13.25 13.25
N ARG A 134 4.59 12.53 13.43
CA ARG A 134 3.34 13.12 13.92
C ARG A 134 3.00 12.74 15.35
#